data_AF-A0A834TAF6-F1
#
_entry.id   AF-A0A834TAF6-F1
#
_cell.length_a   1.000
_cell.length_b   1.000
_cell.length_c   1.000
_cell.angle_alpha   90.00
_cell.angle_beta   90.00
_cell.angle_gamma   90.00
#
_symmetry.space_group_name_H-M   'P 1'
#
loop_
_entity.id
_entity.type
_entity.pdbx_description
1 polymer ?
#
loop_
_entity_poly.entity_id
_entity_poly.type
_entity_poly.pdbx_seq_one_letter_code
_entity_poly.pdbx_strand_id
1 'polypeptide(L)'
;MLREPLILITGFFFLFVSCIVYMHVDLSISKSSASYLAKLQWEEVQATIQQLCNTINRCLTIHDKLEASLRDLSRTGDVQACKATRKSVDSLLKEFSKELKSLVEELIAKERELQERLMAKHSTVVDCYEKKLGGREIENRIASHQQKITALRQEVDDIMEFIDEI
;
A
#
# COMPACT_ATOMS: atom_id res chain seq x y z
N MET A 1 -26.69 35.38 39.73
CA MET A 1 -25.23 35.56 39.59
C MET A 1 -24.48 34.32 39.10
N LEU A 2 -24.95 33.08 39.34
CA LEU A 2 -24.30 31.86 38.81
C LEU A 2 -24.74 31.44 37.39
N ARG A 3 -25.83 32.02 36.86
CA ARG A 3 -26.43 31.59 35.58
C ARG A 3 -25.57 31.98 34.36
N GLU A 4 -25.01 33.18 34.38
CA GLU A 4 -24.14 33.70 33.32
C GLU A 4 -22.84 32.88 33.17
N PRO A 5 -22.07 32.57 34.24
CA PRO A 5 -20.88 31.73 34.11
C PRO A 5 -21.22 30.29 33.73
N LEU A 6 -22.35 29.73 34.18
CA LEU A 6 -22.76 28.38 33.79
C LEU A 6 -23.07 28.26 32.29
N ILE A 7 -23.71 29.27 31.68
CA ILE A 7 -24.00 29.28 30.25
C ILE A 7 -22.70 29.24 29.42
N LEU A 8 -21.67 29.99 29.84
CA LEU A 8 -20.37 30.01 29.17
C LEU A 8 -19.67 28.64 29.25
N ILE A 9 -19.68 28.02 30.43
CA ILE A 9 -19.10 26.69 30.67
C ILE A 9 -19.82 25.64 29.85
N THR A 10 -21.16 25.66 29.83
CA THR A 10 -21.97 24.75 29.03
C THR A 10 -21.73 24.92 27.52
N GLY A 11 -21.60 26.16 27.04
CA GLY A 11 -21.28 26.45 25.64
C GLY A 11 -19.92 25.89 25.22
N PHE A 12 -18.88 26.13 26.04
CA PHE A 12 -17.55 25.55 25.80
C PHE A 12 -17.55 24.04 25.87
N PHE A 13 -18.30 23.46 26.81
CA PHE A 13 -18.44 22.01 26.93
C PHE A 13 -19.05 21.41 25.67
N PHE A 14 -20.15 21.96 25.16
CA PHE A 14 -20.76 21.49 23.92
C PHE A 14 -19.84 21.67 22.70
N LEU A 15 -19.10 22.78 22.62
CA LEU A 15 -18.12 22.98 21.56
C LEU A 15 -17.02 21.91 21.62
N PHE A 16 -16.51 21.60 22.81
CA PHE A 16 -15.50 20.57 23.01
C PHE A 16 -16.02 19.17 22.68
N VAL A 17 -17.24 18.85 23.11
CA VAL A 17 -17.92 17.59 22.76
C VAL A 17 -18.14 17.49 21.25
N SER A 18 -18.56 18.56 20.59
CA SER A 18 -18.71 18.60 19.13
C SER A 18 -17.38 18.44 18.41
N CYS A 19 -16.28 19.01 18.91
CA CYS A 19 -14.94 18.80 18.36
C CYS A 19 -14.47 17.35 18.54
N ILE A 20 -14.72 16.75 19.70
CA ILE A 20 -14.43 15.33 19.98
C ILE A 20 -15.23 14.46 19.01
N VAL A 21 -16.55 14.67 18.90
CA VAL A 21 -17.39 13.93 17.96
C VAL A 21 -16.91 14.14 16.52
N TYR A 22 -16.56 15.36 16.10
CA TYR A 22 -16.02 15.62 14.76
C TYR A 22 -14.72 14.85 14.48
N MET A 23 -13.82 14.72 15.47
CA MET A 23 -12.60 13.92 15.34
C MET A 23 -12.84 12.41 15.38
N HIS A 24 -13.91 11.96 16.04
CA HIS A 24 -14.29 10.54 16.17
C HIS A 24 -15.27 10.06 15.09
N VAL A 25 -15.97 10.97 14.40
CA VAL A 25 -16.73 10.67 13.20
C VAL A 25 -15.70 10.33 12.13
N ASP A 26 -15.57 9.03 11.86
CA ASP A 26 -14.64 8.50 10.88
C ASP A 26 -15.06 9.03 9.49
N LEU A 27 -14.51 10.20 9.11
CA LEU A 27 -14.55 10.76 7.76
C LEU A 27 -13.67 9.85 6.88
N SER A 28 -14.21 8.67 6.62
CA SER A 28 -13.60 7.49 6.01
C SER A 28 -12.99 7.76 4.63
N ILE A 29 -13.33 8.88 4.00
CA ILE A 29 -12.74 9.34 2.73
C ILE A 29 -11.22 9.62 2.86
N SER A 30 -10.76 10.12 4.02
CA SER A 30 -9.33 10.41 4.21
C SER A 30 -8.51 9.11 4.43
N LYS A 31 -9.03 8.18 5.25
CA LYS A 31 -8.43 6.87 5.52
C LYS A 31 -8.53 5.88 4.34
N SER A 32 -9.49 6.04 3.43
CA SER A 32 -9.60 5.21 2.22
C SER A 32 -8.82 5.76 1.03
N SER A 33 -8.13 6.90 1.18
CA SER A 33 -7.34 7.47 0.09
C SER A 33 -6.20 6.52 -0.28
N ALA A 34 -5.95 6.36 -1.58
CA ALA A 34 -4.89 5.49 -2.08
C ALA A 34 -3.51 5.87 -1.50
N SER A 35 -3.29 7.16 -1.24
CA SER A 35 -2.07 7.68 -0.62
C SER A 35 -1.95 7.28 0.86
N TYR A 36 -3.04 7.34 1.63
CA TYR A 36 -3.03 6.90 3.03
C TYR A 36 -2.80 5.39 3.15
N LEU A 37 -3.49 4.59 2.33
CA LEU A 37 -3.31 3.13 2.31
C LEU A 37 -1.88 2.74 1.93
N ALA A 38 -1.30 3.40 0.91
CA ALA A 38 0.08 3.17 0.51
C ALA A 38 1.07 3.52 1.63
N LYS A 39 0.80 4.60 2.37
CA LYS A 39 1.62 4.99 3.53
C LYS A 39 1.53 3.96 4.65
N LEU A 40 0.35 3.46 4.97
CA LEU A 40 0.16 2.41 5.97
C LEU A 40 0.92 1.13 5.59
N GLN A 41 0.78 0.70 4.33
CA GLN A 41 1.51 -0.48 3.82
C GLN A 41 3.02 -0.29 3.86
N TRP A 42 3.50 0.91 3.55
CA TRP A 42 4.91 1.26 3.67
C TRP A 42 5.39 1.21 5.12
N GLU A 43 4.63 1.77 6.06
CA GLU A 43 4.96 1.74 7.50
C GLU A 43 5.02 0.31 8.03
N GLU A 44 4.11 -0.55 7.61
CA GLU A 44 4.15 -1.97 7.96
C GLU A 44 5.40 -2.68 7.43
N VAL A 45 5.74 -2.48 6.15
CA VAL A 45 6.97 -3.06 5.55
C VAL A 45 8.20 -2.54 6.27
N GLN A 46 8.24 -1.24 6.56
CA GLN A 46 9.34 -0.61 7.28
C GLN A 46 9.48 -1.18 8.71
N ALA A 47 8.36 -1.47 9.39
CA ALA A 47 8.39 -2.11 10.69
C ALA A 47 8.99 -3.52 10.65
N THR A 48 8.62 -4.35 9.67
CA THR A 48 9.19 -5.69 9.48
C THR A 48 10.69 -5.61 9.14
N ILE A 49 11.10 -4.66 8.28
CA ILE A 49 12.52 -4.42 7.99
C ILE A 49 13.28 -3.99 9.24
N GLN A 50 12.70 -3.13 10.07
CA GLN A 50 13.33 -2.71 11.31
C GLN A 50 13.53 -3.88 12.27
N GLN A 51 12.55 -4.78 12.36
CA GLN A 51 12.69 -6.03 13.14
C GLN A 51 13.83 -6.90 12.59
N LEU A 52 13.91 -7.06 11.27
CA LEU A 52 15.00 -7.80 10.62
C LEU A 52 16.37 -7.21 10.97
N CYS A 53 16.53 -5.89 10.85
CA CYS A 53 17.76 -5.19 11.21
C CYS A 53 18.11 -5.35 12.70
N ASN A 54 17.12 -5.27 13.59
CA ASN A 54 17.32 -5.49 15.03
C ASN A 54 17.83 -6.91 15.32
N THR A 55 17.27 -7.92 14.65
CA THR A 55 17.69 -9.32 14.82
C THR A 55 19.10 -9.54 14.28
N ILE A 56 19.46 -8.92 13.15
CA ILE A 56 20.84 -8.93 12.63
C ILE A 56 21.81 -8.27 13.63
N ASN A 57 21.45 -7.13 14.22
CA ASN A 57 22.30 -6.46 15.22
C ASN A 57 22.48 -7.33 16.48
N ARG A 58 21.45 -8.07 16.90
CA ARG A 58 21.57 -9.06 17.98
C ARG A 58 22.51 -10.20 17.61
N CYS A 59 22.47 -10.68 16.36
CA CYS A 59 23.44 -11.67 15.85
C CYS A 59 24.89 -11.16 15.94
N LEU A 60 25.14 -9.92 15.55
CA LEU A 60 26.47 -9.32 15.66
C LEU A 60 26.95 -9.24 17.13
N THR A 61 26.06 -8.82 18.02
CA THR A 61 26.39 -8.72 19.46
C THR A 61 26.78 -10.07 20.06
N ILE A 62 26.09 -11.16 19.70
CA ILE A 62 26.46 -12.49 20.21
C ILE A 62 27.71 -13.06 19.55
N HIS A 63 28.03 -12.64 18.33
CA HIS A 63 29.31 -12.94 17.69
C HIS A 63 30.46 -12.30 18.47
N ASP A 64 30.34 -11.01 18.82
CA ASP A 64 31.34 -10.31 19.63
C ASP A 64 31.53 -10.97 21.00
N LYS A 65 30.44 -11.45 21.62
CA LYS A 65 30.49 -12.21 22.87
C LYS A 65 31.28 -13.52 22.72
N LEU A 66 31.10 -14.24 21.60
CA LEU A 66 31.84 -15.47 21.33
C LEU A 66 33.34 -15.18 21.14
N GLU A 67 33.66 -14.09 20.43
CA GLU A 67 35.04 -13.66 20.23
C GLU A 67 35.71 -13.22 21.55
N ALA A 68 34.98 -12.49 22.40
CA ALA A 68 35.45 -12.15 23.74
C ALA A 68 35.71 -13.41 24.59
N SER A 69 34.82 -14.40 24.54
CA SER A 69 35.01 -15.67 25.24
C SER A 69 36.24 -16.44 24.76
N LEU A 70 36.60 -16.36 23.47
CA LEU A 70 37.83 -16.95 22.93
C LEU A 70 39.08 -16.22 23.44
N ARG A 71 39.05 -14.89 23.52
CA ARG A 71 40.13 -14.10 24.12
C ARG A 71 40.33 -14.46 25.59
N ASP A 72 39.26 -14.60 26.36
CA ASP A 72 39.33 -15.00 27.77
C ASP A 72 39.84 -16.43 27.94
N LEU A 73 39.46 -17.36 27.04
CA LEU A 73 40.01 -18.71 27.02
C LEU A 73 41.54 -18.69 26.84
N SER A 74 42.04 -17.90 25.89
CA SER A 74 43.48 -17.74 25.66
C SER A 74 44.21 -17.19 26.88
N ARG A 75 43.56 -16.36 27.70
CA ARG A 75 44.17 -15.72 28.87
C ARG A 75 44.11 -16.59 30.12
N THR A 76 43.02 -17.31 30.32
CA THR A 76 42.71 -18.01 31.58
C THR A 76 42.87 -19.53 31.49
N GLY A 77 42.81 -20.09 30.29
CA GLY A 77 42.76 -21.54 30.06
C GLY A 77 41.43 -22.19 30.46
N ASP A 78 40.39 -21.43 30.82
CA ASP A 78 39.10 -21.99 31.24
C ASP A 78 38.26 -22.47 30.04
N VAL A 79 38.52 -23.72 29.64
CA VAL A 79 37.82 -24.40 28.55
C VAL A 79 36.34 -24.62 28.86
N GLN A 80 35.96 -24.79 30.13
CA GLN A 80 34.57 -25.11 30.48
C GLN A 80 33.68 -23.88 30.35
N ALA A 81 34.14 -22.72 30.82
CA ALA A 81 33.44 -21.45 30.61
C ALA A 81 33.26 -21.14 29.12
N CYS A 82 34.32 -21.32 28.31
CA CYS A 82 34.24 -21.09 26.86
C CYS A 82 33.26 -22.05 26.17
N LYS A 83 33.27 -23.33 26.55
CA LYS A 83 32.35 -24.34 25.97
C LYS A 83 30.90 -24.06 26.35
N ALA A 84 30.65 -23.60 27.58
CA ALA A 84 29.32 -23.19 28.03
C ALA A 84 28.80 -21.97 27.25
N THR A 85 29.63 -20.93 27.09
CA THR A 85 29.29 -19.75 26.28
C THR A 85 28.99 -20.13 24.84
N ARG A 86 29.83 -20.96 24.20
CA ARG A 86 29.59 -21.45 22.84
C ARG A 86 28.25 -22.18 22.71
N LYS A 87 27.91 -23.05 23.66
CA LYS A 87 26.65 -23.79 23.65
C LYS A 87 25.43 -22.85 23.78
N SER A 88 25.53 -21.83 24.64
CA SER A 88 24.50 -20.80 24.77
C SER A 88 24.34 -19.95 23.50
N VAL A 89 25.44 -19.53 22.89
CA VAL A 89 25.44 -18.76 21.63
C VAL A 89 24.86 -19.58 20.48
N ASP A 90 25.19 -20.88 20.38
CA ASP A 90 24.62 -21.78 19.36
C ASP A 90 23.09 -21.89 19.46
N SER A 91 22.54 -21.97 20.68
CA SER A 91 21.09 -21.97 20.86
C SER A 91 20.43 -20.66 20.43
N LEU A 92 21.04 -19.52 20.73
CA LEU A 92 20.54 -18.20 20.32
C LEU A 92 20.61 -18.02 18.80
N LEU A 93 21.69 -18.47 18.16
CA LEU A 93 21.81 -18.40 16.69
C LEU A 93 20.75 -19.25 15.98
N LYS A 94 20.39 -20.41 16.53
CA LYS A 94 19.28 -21.22 16.00
C LYS A 94 17.94 -20.53 16.12
N GLU A 95 17.71 -19.81 17.21
CA GLU A 95 16.51 -19.00 17.41
C GLU A 95 16.46 -17.83 16.43
N PHE A 96 17.53 -17.03 16.35
CA PHE A 96 17.63 -15.92 15.41
C PHE A 96 17.53 -16.38 13.96
N SER A 97 18.09 -17.54 13.61
CA SER A 97 17.95 -18.11 12.26
C SER A 97 16.49 -18.40 11.89
N LYS A 98 15.69 -18.90 12.83
CA LYS A 98 14.25 -19.10 12.62
C LYS A 98 13.50 -17.78 12.50
N GLU A 99 13.82 -16.83 13.37
CA GLU A 99 13.22 -15.49 13.37
C GLU A 99 13.51 -14.75 12.05
N LEU A 100 14.77 -14.72 11.60
CA LEU A 100 15.18 -14.15 10.32
C LEU A 100 14.45 -14.81 9.16
N LYS A 101 14.36 -16.14 9.14
CA LYS A 101 13.62 -16.86 8.10
C LYS A 101 12.16 -16.43 8.05
N SER A 102 11.48 -16.37 9.20
CA SER A 102 10.09 -15.94 9.28
C SER A 102 9.89 -14.51 8.79
N LEU A 103 10.75 -13.57 9.20
CA LEU A 103 10.67 -12.16 8.80
C LEU A 103 10.89 -11.98 7.29
N VAL A 104 11.84 -12.74 6.71
CA VAL A 104 12.08 -12.72 5.27
C VAL A 104 10.89 -13.30 4.50
N GLU A 105 10.32 -14.42 4.95
CA GLU A 105 9.13 -15.02 4.34
C GLU A 105 7.92 -14.07 4.40
N GLU A 106 7.71 -13.37 5.53
CA GLU A 106 6.66 -12.36 5.67
C GLU A 106 6.86 -11.20 4.69
N LEU A 107 8.08 -10.70 4.55
CA LEU A 107 8.39 -9.58 3.65
C LEU A 107 8.16 -9.96 2.18
N ILE A 108 8.55 -11.17 1.78
CA ILE A 108 8.30 -11.71 0.43
C ILE A 108 6.80 -11.87 0.19
N ALA A 109 6.05 -12.39 1.17
CA ALA A 109 4.61 -12.54 1.04
C ALA A 109 3.90 -11.18 0.86
N LYS A 110 4.30 -10.16 1.64
CA LYS A 110 3.77 -8.79 1.48
C LYS A 110 4.13 -8.18 0.13
N GLU A 111 5.36 -8.34 -0.34
CA GLU A 111 5.79 -7.86 -1.65
C GLU A 111 4.93 -8.44 -2.78
N ARG A 112 4.73 -9.77 -2.74
CA ARG A 112 3.89 -10.46 -3.72
C ARG A 112 2.45 -9.99 -3.67
N GLU A 113 1.87 -9.82 -2.49
CA GLU A 113 0.50 -9.31 -2.33
C GLU A 113 0.35 -7.91 -2.93
N LEU A 114 1.31 -7.02 -2.67
CA LEU A 114 1.32 -5.66 -3.22
C LEU A 114 1.42 -5.68 -4.76
N GLN A 115 2.27 -6.54 -5.30
CA GLN A 115 2.43 -6.72 -6.75
C GLN A 115 1.13 -7.24 -7.38
N GLU A 116 0.50 -8.27 -6.81
CA GLU A 116 -0.76 -8.83 -7.32
C GLU A 116 -1.88 -7.79 -7.31
N ARG A 117 -2.01 -7.01 -6.24
CA ARG A 117 -2.99 -5.90 -6.14
C ARG A 117 -2.73 -4.81 -7.19
N LEU A 118 -1.47 -4.45 -7.44
CA LEU A 118 -1.11 -3.47 -8.45
C LEU A 118 -1.47 -3.96 -9.85
N MET A 119 -1.13 -5.21 -10.17
CA MET A 119 -1.43 -5.84 -11.45
C MET A 119 -2.94 -5.93 -11.69
N ALA A 120 -3.73 -6.31 -10.68
CA ALA A 120 -5.18 -6.37 -10.79
C ALA A 120 -5.80 -4.99 -11.10
N LYS A 121 -5.33 -3.92 -10.44
CA LYS A 121 -5.76 -2.55 -10.75
C LYS A 121 -5.40 -2.15 -12.17
N HIS A 122 -4.17 -2.43 -12.61
CA HIS A 122 -3.71 -2.08 -13.95
C HIS A 122 -4.53 -2.82 -15.02
N SER A 123 -4.72 -4.14 -14.87
CA SER A 123 -5.56 -4.93 -15.76
C SER A 123 -7.00 -4.41 -15.82
N THR A 124 -7.62 -4.11 -14.67
CA THR A 124 -8.99 -3.56 -14.64
C THR A 124 -9.09 -2.24 -15.42
N VAL A 125 -8.10 -1.35 -15.27
CA VAL A 125 -8.08 -0.07 -15.99
C VAL A 125 -7.93 -0.32 -17.49
N VAL A 126 -6.98 -1.16 -17.90
CA VAL A 126 -6.76 -1.52 -19.31
C VAL A 126 -8.03 -2.12 -19.92
N ASP A 127 -8.64 -3.11 -19.27
CA ASP A 127 -9.89 -3.73 -19.73
C ASP A 127 -11.03 -2.71 -19.89
N CYS A 128 -11.13 -1.72 -18.98
CA CYS A 128 -12.13 -0.66 -19.10
C CYS A 128 -11.88 0.23 -20.32
N TYR A 129 -10.62 0.55 -20.62
CA TYR A 129 -10.26 1.32 -21.80
C TYR A 129 -10.48 0.51 -23.07
N GLU A 130 -10.10 -0.77 -23.11
CA GLU A 130 -10.34 -1.65 -24.24
C GLU A 130 -11.83 -1.84 -24.51
N LYS A 131 -12.68 -1.89 -23.47
CA LYS A 131 -14.14 -1.94 -23.65
C LYS A 131 -14.71 -0.62 -24.17
N LYS A 132 -14.21 0.53 -23.69
CA LYS A 132 -14.63 1.86 -24.16
C LYS A 132 -14.16 2.17 -25.59
N LEU A 133 -12.95 1.74 -25.92
CA LEU A 133 -12.36 1.84 -27.26
C LEU A 133 -12.79 0.69 -28.16
N GLY A 134 -13.41 -0.34 -27.58
CA GLY A 134 -13.88 -1.53 -28.25
C GLY A 134 -14.79 -1.12 -29.39
N GLY A 135 -14.34 -1.45 -30.60
CA GLY A 135 -14.74 -0.83 -31.86
C GLY A 135 -16.24 -0.63 -32.05
N ARG A 136 -17.13 -1.39 -31.39
CA ARG A 136 -18.59 -1.27 -31.54
C ARG A 136 -19.14 0.14 -31.28
N GLU A 137 -18.70 0.88 -30.27
CA GLU A 137 -19.22 2.25 -30.05
C GLU A 137 -18.69 3.23 -31.11
N ILE A 138 -17.43 3.08 -31.49
CA ILE A 138 -16.78 3.90 -32.52
C ILE A 138 -17.34 3.57 -33.92
N GLU A 139 -17.49 2.30 -34.26
CA GLU A 139 -18.11 1.77 -35.48
C GLU A 139 -19.57 2.20 -35.58
N ASN A 140 -20.35 2.14 -34.49
CA ASN A 140 -21.73 2.63 -34.49
C ASN A 140 -21.78 4.14 -34.77
N ARG A 141 -20.86 4.92 -34.20
CA ARG A 141 -20.73 6.35 -34.51
C ARG A 141 -20.33 6.56 -35.96
N ILE A 142 -19.35 5.84 -36.48
CA ILE A 142 -18.90 5.93 -37.87
C ILE A 142 -20.06 5.58 -38.83
N ALA A 143 -20.75 4.47 -38.60
CA ALA A 143 -21.89 4.03 -39.39
C ALA A 143 -23.01 5.09 -39.44
N SER A 144 -23.32 5.72 -38.29
CA SER A 144 -24.29 6.81 -38.22
C SER A 144 -23.87 8.04 -39.05
N HIS A 145 -22.59 8.41 -39.02
CA HIS A 145 -22.07 9.51 -39.83
C HIS A 145 -22.07 9.15 -41.32
N GLN A 146 -21.70 7.91 -41.67
CA GLN A 146 -21.73 7.40 -43.04
C GLN A 146 -23.15 7.51 -43.64
N GLN A 147 -24.16 7.07 -42.89
CA GLN A 147 -25.56 7.13 -43.31
C GLN A 147 -26.02 8.57 -43.57
N LYS A 148 -25.67 9.51 -42.70
CA LYS A 148 -25.98 10.94 -42.89
C LYS A 148 -25.31 11.52 -44.14
N ILE A 149 -24.05 11.16 -44.38
CA ILE A 149 -23.32 11.60 -45.57
C ILE A 149 -23.99 11.05 -46.84
N THR A 150 -24.40 9.77 -46.83
CA THR A 150 -25.11 9.17 -47.97
C THR A 150 -26.45 9.86 -48.23
N ALA A 151 -27.24 10.15 -47.19
CA ALA A 151 -28.50 10.87 -47.33
C ALA A 151 -28.30 12.28 -47.91
N LEU A 152 -27.33 13.04 -47.39
CA LEU A 152 -27.02 14.38 -47.89
C LEU A 152 -26.53 14.37 -49.34
N ARG A 153 -25.77 13.34 -49.75
CA ARG A 153 -25.37 13.20 -51.16
C ARG A 153 -26.57 12.97 -52.06
N GLN A 154 -27.49 12.10 -51.66
CA GLN A 154 -28.72 11.87 -52.42
C GLN A 154 -29.55 13.14 -52.53
N GLU A 155 -29.73 13.88 -51.44
CA GLU A 155 -30.47 15.16 -51.47
C GLU A 155 -29.82 16.17 -52.44
N VAL A 156 -28.48 16.23 -52.49
CA VAL A 156 -27.76 17.10 -53.45
C VAL A 156 -27.97 16.62 -54.89
N ASP A 157 -27.91 15.32 -55.13
CA ASP A 157 -28.11 14.73 -56.45
C ASP A 157 -29.56 14.96 -56.93
N ASP A 158 -30.55 14.79 -56.06
CA ASP A 158 -31.97 15.07 -56.34
C ASP A 158 -32.20 16.55 -56.68
N ILE A 159 -31.52 17.47 -55.97
CA ILE A 159 -31.59 18.91 -56.26
C ILE A 159 -30.95 19.23 -57.62
N MET A 160 -29.82 18.60 -57.95
CA MET A 160 -29.16 18.77 -59.25
C MET A 160 -30.06 18.29 -60.40
N GLU A 161 -30.69 17.13 -60.24
CA GLU A 161 -31.61 16.57 -61.24
C GLU A 161 -32.83 17.48 -61.44
N PHE A 162 -33.38 18.04 -60.36
CA PHE A 162 -34.45 19.04 -60.43
C PHE A 162 -34.03 20.33 -61.15
N ILE A 163 -32.78 20.78 -60.99
CA ILE A 163 -32.26 21.96 -61.69
C ILE A 163 -32.09 21.67 -63.18
N ASP A 164 -31.63 20.47 -63.54
CA ASP A 164 -31.42 20.07 -64.94
C ASP A 164 -32.76 19.89 -65.72
N GLU A 165 -33.89 19.69 -65.02
CA GLU A 165 -35.23 19.61 -65.60
C GLU A 165 -35.92 20.98 -65.82
N ILE A 166 -35.35 22.10 -65.34
CA ILE A 166 -35.87 23.48 -65.47
C ILE A 166 -35.24 24.21 -66.66
#